data_AF-A0A164B0S1-F1
#
_entry.id   AF-A0A164B0S1-F1
#
_cell.length_a   1.000
_cell.length_b   1.000
_cell.length_c   1.000
_cell.angle_alpha   90.00
_cell.angle_beta   90.00
_cell.angle_gamma   90.00
#
_symmetry.space_group_name_H-M   'P 1'
#
loop_
_entity.id
_entity.type
_entity.pdbx_description
1 polymer ?
#
loop_
_entity_poly.entity_id
_entity_poly.type
_entity_poly.pdbx_seq_one_letter_code
_entity_poly.pdbx_strand_id
1 'polypeptide(L)'
;MAGADPNQDQQFLALLAELEIPAVDNVPVLIARAHQICKELDHGTSFQRTVNENTDMIYADDPSLQRVSDRVNRTAVRFSTASVVVYCPSHRGELP
;
A
#
# COMPACT_ATOMS: atom_id res chain seq x y z
N MET A 1 -19.89 7.24 6.70
CA MET A 1 -19.03 6.38 7.55
C MET A 1 -18.65 5.20 6.68
N ALA A 2 -17.41 5.14 6.20
CA ALA A 2 -16.88 3.98 5.50
C ALA A 2 -15.99 3.25 6.51
N GLY A 3 -16.62 2.46 7.38
CA GLY A 3 -15.90 1.39 8.05
C GLY A 3 -15.62 0.38 6.95
N ALA A 4 -14.35 0.14 6.67
CA ALA A 4 -13.97 -0.98 5.82
C ALA A 4 -14.68 -2.23 6.32
N ASP A 5 -15.34 -2.97 5.43
CA ASP A 5 -15.93 -4.23 5.83
C ASP A 5 -14.78 -5.13 6.34
N PRO A 6 -14.92 -5.78 7.51
CA PRO A 6 -13.84 -6.59 8.10
C PRO A 6 -13.31 -7.67 7.13
N ASN A 7 -14.10 -8.06 6.14
CA ASN A 7 -13.70 -8.95 5.05
C ASN A 7 -12.63 -8.34 4.13
N GLN A 8 -12.69 -7.03 3.84
CA GLN A 8 -11.71 -6.34 3.00
C GLN A 8 -10.35 -6.25 3.69
N ASP A 9 -10.32 -5.90 4.98
CA ASP A 9 -9.08 -5.83 5.75
C ASP A 9 -8.39 -7.19 5.83
N GLN A 10 -9.16 -8.26 6.05
CA GLN A 10 -8.63 -9.62 6.04
C GLN A 10 -8.09 -10.04 4.66
N GLN A 11 -8.79 -9.69 3.57
CA GLN A 11 -8.31 -9.92 2.20
C GLN A 11 -7.00 -9.17 1.92
N PHE A 12 -6.90 -7.92 2.37
CA PHE A 12 -5.70 -7.11 2.23
C PHE A 12 -4.52 -7.74 2.96
N LEU A 13 -4.70 -8.14 4.22
CA LEU A 13 -3.65 -8.78 5.00
C LEU A 13 -3.22 -10.13 4.42
N ALA A 14 -4.15 -10.92 3.88
CA ALA A 14 -3.83 -12.16 3.19
C ALA A 14 -2.98 -11.91 1.94
N LEU A 15 -3.30 -10.89 1.14
CA LEU A 15 -2.50 -10.48 -0.02
C LEU A 15 -1.10 -10.01 0.38
N LEU A 16 -0.97 -9.23 1.45
CA LEU A 16 0.35 -8.78 1.94
C LEU A 16 1.23 -9.96 2.35
N ALA A 17 0.65 -10.96 3.02
CA ALA A 17 1.35 -12.17 3.42
C ALA A 17 1.84 -12.97 2.20
N GLU A 18 1.02 -13.09 1.15
CA GLU A 18 1.41 -13.72 -0.13
C GLU A 18 2.56 -12.97 -0.82
N LEU A 19 2.57 -11.64 -0.72
CA LEU A 19 3.58 -10.77 -1.33
C LEU A 19 4.89 -10.69 -0.53
N GLU A 20 4.99 -11.44 0.57
CA GLU A 20 6.12 -11.47 1.51
C GLU A 20 6.47 -10.07 2.06
N ILE A 21 5.47 -9.21 2.19
CA ILE A 21 5.64 -7.88 2.74
C ILE A 21 5.61 -8.04 4.26
N PRO A 22 6.72 -7.74 4.97
CA PRO A 22 6.71 -7.82 6.42
C PRO A 22 5.61 -6.88 6.91
N ALA A 23 4.67 -7.43 7.67
CA ALA A 23 3.78 -6.59 8.44
C ALA A 23 4.68 -5.82 9.39
N VAL A 24 4.96 -4.54 9.08
CA VAL A 24 5.53 -3.62 10.06
C VAL A 24 4.70 -3.78 11.33
N ASP A 25 5.34 -3.68 12.50
CA ASP A 25 4.82 -4.10 13.82
C ASP A 25 3.44 -3.53 14.22
N ASN A 26 2.81 -2.73 13.37
CA ASN A 26 1.51 -2.10 13.53
C ASN A 26 0.58 -2.32 12.31
N VAL A 27 -0.12 -3.47 12.29
CA VAL A 27 -1.18 -3.79 11.30
C VAL A 27 -2.23 -2.67 11.13
N PRO A 28 -2.75 -2.03 12.20
CA PRO A 28 -3.65 -0.88 12.07
C PRO A 28 -3.09 0.27 11.20
N VAL A 29 -1.79 0.56 11.30
CA VAL A 29 -1.15 1.60 10.49
C VAL A 29 -1.08 1.20 9.02
N LEU A 30 -0.82 -0.08 8.72
CA LEU A 30 -0.83 -0.59 7.34
C LEU A 30 -2.21 -0.47 6.70
N ILE A 31 -3.26 -0.87 7.43
CA ILE A 31 -4.64 -0.75 6.96
C ILE A 31 -5.00 0.73 6.73
N ALA A 32 -4.66 1.60 7.69
CA ALA A 32 -4.89 3.04 7.54
C ALA A 32 -4.16 3.63 6.32
N ARG A 33 -2.91 3.21 6.07
CA ARG A 33 -2.17 3.61 4.87
C ARG A 33 -2.84 3.11 3.60
N ALA A 34 -3.28 1.85 3.55
CA ALA A 34 -3.98 1.29 2.39
C ALA A 34 -5.28 2.04 2.05
N HIS A 35 -6.05 2.45 3.06
CA HIS A 35 -7.21 3.32 2.86
C HIS A 35 -6.82 4.72 2.37
N GLN A 36 -5.69 5.26 2.85
CA GLN A 36 -5.21 6.57 2.45
C GLN A 36 -4.86 6.60 0.96
N ILE A 37 -4.22 5.55 0.44
CA ILE A 37 -3.95 5.38 -1.00
C ILE A 37 -5.22 5.58 -1.82
N CYS A 38 -6.34 5.00 -1.37
CA CYS A 38 -7.62 5.14 -2.04
C CYS A 38 -8.09 6.57 -2.15
N LYS A 39 -8.03 7.30 -1.03
CA LYS A 39 -8.44 8.70 -0.97
C LYS A 39 -7.52 9.58 -1.82
N GLU A 40 -6.24 9.28 -1.85
CA GLU A 40 -5.26 10.01 -2.66
C GLU A 40 -5.57 9.86 -4.15
N LEU A 41 -5.85 8.63 -4.62
CA LEU A 41 -6.24 8.35 -6.00
C LEU A 41 -7.57 9.02 -6.37
N ASP A 42 -8.58 8.93 -5.49
CA ASP A 42 -9.89 9.60 -5.68
C ASP A 42 -9.74 11.13 -5.80
N HIS A 43 -8.76 11.70 -5.10
CA HIS A 43 -8.41 13.12 -5.19
C HIS A 43 -7.52 13.49 -6.39
N GLY A 44 -7.21 12.54 -7.28
CA GLY A 44 -6.43 12.75 -8.50
C GLY A 44 -4.91 12.59 -8.34
N THR A 45 -4.45 12.01 -7.24
CA THR A 45 -3.04 11.57 -7.12
C THR A 45 -2.78 10.43 -8.09
N SER A 46 -1.59 10.38 -8.70
CA SER A 46 -1.22 9.26 -9.55
C SER A 46 -0.74 8.06 -8.72
N PHE A 47 -1.00 6.84 -9.21
CA PHE A 47 -0.52 5.60 -8.58
C PHE A 47 0.99 5.63 -8.30
N GLN A 48 1.79 6.14 -9.26
CA GLN A 48 3.24 6.25 -9.09
C GLN A 48 3.62 7.17 -7.91
N ARG A 49 2.86 8.25 -7.67
CA ARG A 49 3.13 9.15 -6.54
C ARG A 49 2.88 8.44 -5.22
N THR A 50 1.80 7.68 -5.11
CA THR A 50 1.52 6.85 -3.93
C THR A 50 2.64 5.83 -3.66
N VAL A 51 3.17 5.20 -4.71
CA VAL A 51 4.32 4.27 -4.60
C VAL A 51 5.57 4.99 -4.08
N ASN A 52 5.86 6.19 -4.59
CA ASN A 52 6.99 6.98 -4.15
C ASN A 52 6.85 7.36 -2.67
N GLU A 53 5.67 7.80 -2.24
CA GLU A 53 5.41 8.15 -0.84
C GLU A 53 5.53 6.94 0.10
N ASN A 54 5.08 5.75 -0.32
CA ASN A 54 5.29 4.51 0.44
C ASN A 54 6.77 4.19 0.58
N THR A 55 7.53 4.37 -0.50
CA THR A 55 8.97 4.15 -0.54
C THR A 55 9.69 5.12 0.41
N ASP A 56 9.30 6.40 0.39
CA ASP A 56 9.84 7.42 1.29
C ASP A 56 9.53 7.11 2.76
N MET A 57 8.32 6.61 3.07
CA MET A 57 7.98 6.15 4.42
C MET A 57 8.86 4.98 4.88
N ILE A 58 9.12 4.01 4.01
CA ILE A 58 10.00 2.87 4.32
C ILE A 58 11.44 3.35 4.59
N TYR A 59 11.94 4.30 3.81
CA TYR A 59 13.28 4.86 4.05
C TYR A 59 13.35 5.77 5.27
N ALA A 60 12.25 6.43 5.64
CA ALA A 60 12.17 7.22 6.86
C ALA A 60 12.23 6.33 8.11
N ASP A 61 11.65 5.13 8.03
CA ASP A 61 11.69 4.12 9.10
C ASP A 61 13.06 3.44 9.19
N ASP A 62 13.58 2.93 8.05
CA ASP A 62 14.91 2.34 7.96
C ASP A 62 15.69 2.89 6.74
N PRO A 63 16.54 3.91 6.95
CA PRO A 63 17.37 4.48 5.90
C PRO A 63 18.35 3.48 5.28
N SER A 64 18.67 2.41 5.98
CA SER A 64 19.62 1.39 5.51
C SER A 64 19.06 0.58 4.33
N LEU A 65 17.73 0.57 4.17
CA LEU A 65 17.00 -0.04 3.06
C LEU A 65 17.22 0.68 1.73
N GLN A 66 17.77 1.90 1.71
CA GLN A 66 18.19 2.57 0.48
C GLN A 66 19.20 1.73 -0.32
N ARG A 67 19.96 0.85 0.35
CA ARG A 67 20.89 -0.09 -0.31
C ARG A 67 20.21 -1.18 -1.14
N VAL A 68 18.92 -1.40 -0.91
CA VAL A 68 18.07 -2.38 -1.62
C VAL A 68 16.86 -1.69 -2.24
N SER A 69 17.07 -0.48 -2.78
CA SER A 69 16.01 0.40 -3.29
C SER A 69 15.09 -0.25 -4.33
N ASP A 70 15.63 -1.07 -5.24
CA ASP A 70 14.82 -1.82 -6.20
C ASP A 70 13.85 -2.80 -5.52
N ARG A 71 14.29 -3.43 -4.42
CA ARG A 71 13.44 -4.35 -3.64
C ARG A 71 12.36 -3.56 -2.92
N VAL A 72 12.71 -2.43 -2.31
CA VAL A 72 11.77 -1.54 -1.62
C VAL A 72 10.71 -1.01 -2.59
N ASN A 73 11.12 -0.52 -3.76
CA ASN A 73 10.19 -0.01 -4.76
C ASN A 73 9.23 -1.11 -5.24
N ARG A 74 9.71 -2.33 -5.49
CA ARG A 74 8.83 -3.47 -5.83
C ARG A 74 7.85 -3.79 -4.71
N THR A 75 8.28 -3.76 -3.46
CA THR A 75 7.41 -3.95 -2.29
C THR A 75 6.35 -2.84 -2.21
N ALA A 76 6.74 -1.58 -2.41
CA ALA A 76 5.84 -0.43 -2.39
C ALA A 76 4.81 -0.50 -3.52
N VAL A 77 5.21 -0.89 -4.74
CA VAL A 77 4.29 -1.14 -5.86
C VAL A 77 3.28 -2.24 -5.50
N ARG A 78 3.77 -3.39 -5.04
CA ARG A 78 2.92 -4.53 -4.64
C ARG A 78 1.91 -4.16 -3.55
N PHE A 79 2.36 -3.41 -2.54
CA PHE A 79 1.51 -2.89 -1.48
C PHE A 79 0.42 -1.98 -2.04
N SER A 80 0.80 -0.96 -2.81
CA SER A 80 -0.16 -0.01 -3.41
C SER A 80 -1.17 -0.71 -4.32
N THR A 81 -0.73 -1.68 -5.13
CA THR A 81 -1.60 -2.49 -5.97
C THR A 81 -2.62 -3.27 -5.13
N ALA A 82 -2.18 -3.94 -4.06
CA ALA A 82 -3.08 -4.67 -3.18
C ALA A 82 -4.12 -3.74 -2.54
N SER A 83 -3.71 -2.54 -2.10
CA SER A 83 -4.62 -1.54 -1.55
C SER A 83 -5.68 -1.11 -2.55
N VAL A 84 -5.30 -0.82 -3.80
CA VAL A 84 -6.24 -0.45 -4.86
C VAL A 84 -7.18 -1.59 -5.21
N VAL A 85 -6.67 -2.82 -5.31
CA VAL A 85 -7.47 -4.00 -5.62
C VAL A 85 -8.56 -4.23 -4.58
N VAL A 86 -8.24 -4.06 -3.29
CA VAL A 86 -9.17 -4.35 -2.19
C VAL A 86 -10.10 -3.16 -1.89
N TYR A 87 -9.53 -1.96 -1.76
CA TYR A 87 -10.25 -0.78 -1.26
C TYR A 87 -10.76 0.15 -2.37
N CYS A 88 -10.18 0.10 -3.58
CA CYS A 88 -10.43 1.07 -4.66
C CYS A 88 -10.69 0.39 -6.00
N PRO A 89 -11.70 -0.50 -6.11
CA PRO A 89 -11.94 -1.25 -7.34
C PRO A 89 -12.13 -0.36 -8.58
N SER A 90 -12.62 0.87 -8.42
CA SER A 90 -12.79 1.86 -9.49
C SER A 90 -11.47 2.33 -10.12
N HIS A 91 -10.37 2.34 -9.36
CA HIS A 91 -9.04 2.78 -9.83
C HIS A 91 -8.16 1.62 -10.34
N ARG A 92 -8.70 0.40 -10.45
CA ARG A 92 -7.96 -0.76 -10.97
C ARG A 92 -7.44 -0.56 -12.40
N GLY A 93 -8.08 0.30 -13.19
CA GLY A 93 -7.63 0.63 -14.54
C GLY A 93 -6.37 1.51 -14.60
N GLU A 94 -5.92 2.04 -13.45
CA GLU A 94 -4.73 2.89 -13.33
C GLU A 94 -3.52 2.11 -12.80
N LEU A 95 -3.70 0.81 -12.54
CA LEU A 95 -2.64 -0.09 -12.13
C LEU A 95 -1.72 -0.42 -13.32
N PRO A 96 -0.40 -0.56 -13.08
CA PRO A 96 0.56 -0.94 -14.11
C PRO A 96 0.44 -2.41 -14.55
#